data_AF-A0A3D0JJQ2-F1
#
_entry.id   AF-A0A3D0JJQ2-F1
#
_cell.length_a   1.000
_cell.length_b   1.000
_cell.length_c   1.000
_cell.angle_alpha   90.00
_cell.angle_beta   90.00
_cell.angle_gamma   90.00
#
_symmetry.space_group_name_H-M   'P 1'
#
loop_
_entity.id
_entity.type
_entity.pdbx_description
1 polymer ?
#
loop_
_entity_poly.entity_id
_entity_poly.type
_entity_poly.pdbx_seq_one_letter_code
_entity_poly.pdbx_strand_id
1 'polypeptide(L)'
;MHALYSQYRNQILFGLMAGLLILVAVIQSPSVALTILNLCLISAIMSLGVNIQWGYAGLFNVGVMGFAALGGLAGVLVSMPPVSEAWQAGGFGILLGLLITVGTVVACLMAWSSIKHLTRYRYWIIAGIIVVGYTLLRLFFDPGVDAIEAIDPSVTGYLGGLGLPIVLAWPVGALFAAGVAFVIGKIALGLRSDYLAIATLGISEIIIFFIKNEEWLTRGVKNVNGLPRPVPYEIDLQQAQWFQEWALALGLPVDDASAMFVKICYALLFIAVIGVLLWFSETALKSPWGRMMRAIRDNETAAAAMGKDVTWQHLRVFILGSAVIGLAGAMLTTLDGQFTPVGYNPLRFT
;
A
#
# COMPACT_ATOMS: atom_id res chain seq x y z
N MET A 1 23.02 -28.60 24.19
CA MET A 1 21.78 -27.98 23.68
C MET A 1 21.99 -26.59 23.07
N HIS A 2 22.68 -25.67 23.73
CA HIS A 2 22.76 -24.26 23.27
C HIS A 2 23.45 -24.06 21.90
N ALA A 3 24.48 -24.86 21.58
CA ALA A 3 25.20 -24.79 20.29
C ALA A 3 24.41 -25.39 19.11
N LEU A 4 23.71 -26.50 19.34
CA LEU A 4 22.80 -27.11 18.35
C LEU A 4 21.61 -26.20 18.05
N TYR A 5 21.05 -25.56 19.08
CA TYR A 5 19.97 -24.60 18.92
C TYR A 5 20.39 -23.39 18.09
N SER A 6 21.60 -22.83 18.28
CA SER A 6 22.03 -21.66 17.48
C SER A 6 22.26 -22.00 16.00
N GLN A 7 22.77 -23.21 15.71
CA GLN A 7 23.03 -23.67 14.35
C GLN A 7 21.75 -23.97 13.57
N TYR A 8 20.75 -24.58 14.23
CA TYR A 8 19.50 -25.01 13.59
C TYR A 8 18.31 -24.08 13.87
N ARG A 9 18.52 -22.93 14.53
CA ARG A 9 17.46 -22.03 15.00
C ARG A 9 16.42 -21.72 13.93
N ASN A 10 16.86 -21.30 12.74
CA ASN A 10 15.94 -20.90 11.68
C ASN A 10 15.10 -22.08 11.19
N GLN A 11 15.72 -23.25 11.00
CA GLN A 11 15.03 -24.46 10.56
C GLN A 11 13.99 -24.92 11.61
N ILE A 12 14.33 -24.81 12.90
CA ILE A 12 13.42 -25.11 14.00
C ILE A 12 12.23 -24.15 13.99
N LEU A 13 12.46 -22.84 13.82
CA LEU A 13 11.39 -21.84 13.79
C LEU A 13 10.44 -22.03 12.59
N PHE A 14 10.99 -22.29 11.40
CA PHE A 14 10.16 -22.60 10.22
C PHE A 14 9.42 -23.93 10.38
N GLY A 15 10.07 -24.95 10.96
CA GLY A 15 9.43 -26.23 11.26
C GLY A 15 8.29 -26.10 12.27
N LEU A 16 8.46 -25.28 13.31
CA LEU A 16 7.42 -24.98 14.29
C LEU A 16 6.25 -24.25 13.64
N MET A 17 6.51 -23.23 12.80
CA MET A 17 5.45 -22.53 12.07
C MET A 17 4.68 -23.48 11.14
N ALA A 18 5.37 -24.34 10.40
CA ALA A 18 4.73 -25.36 9.57
C ALA A 18 3.89 -26.33 10.41
N GLY A 19 4.39 -26.76 11.57
CA GLY A 19 3.66 -27.58 12.53
C GLY A 19 2.39 -26.89 13.03
N LEU A 20 2.44 -25.58 13.34
CA LEU A 20 1.26 -24.82 13.73
C LEU A 20 0.23 -24.71 12.60
N LEU A 21 0.65 -24.51 11.36
CA LEU A 21 -0.26 -24.49 10.22
C LEU A 21 -0.92 -25.84 9.97
N ILE A 22 -0.17 -26.94 10.11
CA ILE A 22 -0.72 -28.30 10.04
C ILE A 22 -1.71 -28.54 11.19
N LEU A 23 -1.39 -28.07 12.39
CA LEU A 23 -2.28 -28.17 13.54
C LEU A 23 -3.62 -27.45 13.27
N VAL A 24 -3.59 -26.24 12.70
CA VAL A 24 -4.82 -25.54 12.30
C VAL A 24 -5.56 -26.30 11.20
N ALA A 25 -4.84 -26.90 10.25
CA ALA A 25 -5.45 -27.68 9.17
C ALA A 25 -6.22 -28.91 9.71
N VAL A 26 -5.69 -29.55 10.76
CA VAL A 26 -6.31 -30.73 11.40
C VAL A 26 -7.41 -30.34 12.38
N ILE A 27 -7.24 -29.26 13.17
CA ILE A 27 -8.22 -28.86 14.20
C ILE A 27 -9.42 -28.12 13.60
N GLN A 28 -9.17 -27.20 12.65
CA GLN A 28 -10.23 -26.36 12.07
C GLN A 28 -10.58 -26.82 10.65
N SER A 29 -9.70 -26.54 9.69
CA SER A 29 -9.80 -27.05 8.32
C SER A 29 -8.56 -26.67 7.51
N PRO A 30 -8.22 -27.43 6.46
CA PRO A 30 -7.16 -27.04 5.52
C PRO A 30 -7.43 -25.68 4.86
N SER A 31 -8.71 -25.38 4.61
CA SER A 31 -9.15 -24.12 4.03
C SER A 31 -8.79 -22.91 4.92
N VAL A 32 -9.00 -23.00 6.23
CA VAL A 32 -8.60 -21.94 7.18
C VAL A 32 -7.08 -21.83 7.28
N ALA A 33 -6.37 -22.97 7.35
CA ALA A 33 -4.91 -22.96 7.38
C ALA A 33 -4.29 -22.27 6.15
N LEU A 34 -4.84 -22.49 4.96
CA LEU A 34 -4.42 -21.82 3.72
C LEU A 34 -4.76 -20.32 3.73
N THR A 35 -5.88 -19.90 4.33
CA THR A 35 -6.17 -18.47 4.52
C THR A 35 -5.12 -17.81 5.40
N ILE A 36 -4.77 -18.45 6.53
CA ILE A 36 -3.72 -17.95 7.43
C ILE A 36 -2.37 -17.93 6.72
N LEU A 37 -2.04 -18.95 5.93
CA LEU A 37 -0.81 -18.98 5.13
C LEU A 37 -0.74 -17.78 4.18
N ASN A 38 -1.82 -17.48 3.46
CA ASN A 38 -1.87 -16.32 2.57
C ASN A 38 -1.67 -14.99 3.32
N LEU A 39 -2.31 -14.83 4.49
CA LEU A 39 -2.08 -13.67 5.36
C LEU A 39 -0.63 -13.58 5.85
N CYS A 40 -0.02 -14.71 6.22
CA CYS A 40 1.38 -14.79 6.62
C CYS A 40 2.33 -14.41 5.46
N LEU A 41 2.03 -14.82 4.23
CA LEU A 41 2.82 -14.46 3.05
C LEU A 41 2.77 -12.96 2.76
N ILE A 42 1.58 -12.35 2.82
CA ILE A 42 1.43 -10.89 2.67
C ILE A 42 2.15 -10.16 3.81
N SER A 43 2.00 -10.63 5.04
CA SER A 43 2.67 -10.07 6.23
C SER A 43 4.20 -10.19 6.12
N ALA A 44 4.72 -11.26 5.52
CA ALA A 44 6.14 -11.43 5.27
C ALA A 44 6.66 -10.41 4.24
N ILE A 45 5.88 -10.10 3.19
CA ILE A 45 6.22 -9.04 2.24
C ILE A 45 6.20 -7.66 2.92
N MET A 46 5.19 -7.38 3.74
CA MET A 46 5.12 -6.14 4.51
C MET A 46 6.31 -6.00 5.46
N SER A 47 6.66 -7.08 6.16
CA SER A 47 7.84 -7.17 7.03
C SER A 47 9.15 -6.96 6.27
N LEU A 48 9.28 -7.49 5.05
CA LEU A 48 10.43 -7.21 4.18
C LEU A 48 10.55 -5.71 3.89
N GLY A 49 9.44 -5.02 3.61
CA GLY A 49 9.44 -3.57 3.39
C GLY A 49 9.91 -2.77 4.61
N VAL A 50 9.45 -3.13 5.80
CA VAL A 50 9.92 -2.53 7.07
C VAL A 50 11.40 -2.85 7.30
N ASN A 51 11.83 -4.09 7.03
CA ASN A 51 13.22 -4.51 7.19
C ASN A 51 14.16 -3.80 6.21
N ILE A 52 13.70 -3.41 5.01
CA ILE A 52 14.48 -2.55 4.10
C ILE A 52 14.78 -1.21 4.77
N GLN A 53 13.79 -0.59 5.43
CA GLN A 53 13.93 0.72 6.09
C GLN A 53 14.80 0.65 7.34
N TRP A 54 14.45 -0.24 8.26
CA TRP A 54 15.14 -0.33 9.55
C TRP A 54 16.44 -1.12 9.44
N GLY A 55 16.44 -2.23 8.71
CA GLY A 55 17.60 -3.11 8.57
C GLY A 55 18.75 -2.48 7.79
N TYR A 56 18.50 -1.70 6.73
CA TYR A 56 19.59 -1.10 5.94
C TYR A 56 19.96 0.32 6.34
N ALA A 57 18.99 1.14 6.73
CA ALA A 57 19.22 2.55 7.03
C ALA A 57 19.04 2.90 8.50
N GLY A 58 18.64 1.96 9.37
CA GLY A 58 18.35 2.28 10.77
C GLY A 58 17.09 3.13 10.96
N LEU A 59 16.31 3.36 9.89
CA LEU A 59 15.13 4.22 9.91
C LEU A 59 13.96 3.48 10.55
N PHE A 60 13.61 3.86 11.77
CA PHE A 60 12.43 3.34 12.43
C PHE A 60 11.18 4.05 11.89
N ASN A 61 10.42 3.33 11.05
CA ASN A 61 9.17 3.80 10.47
C ASN A 61 8.00 3.05 11.10
N VAL A 62 7.10 3.80 11.70
CA VAL A 62 5.93 3.28 12.39
C VAL A 62 4.66 3.55 11.57
N GLY A 63 4.74 4.37 10.51
CA GLY A 63 3.62 4.69 9.62
C GLY A 63 3.28 3.63 8.56
N VAL A 64 3.57 2.36 8.81
CA VAL A 64 3.47 1.26 7.83
C VAL A 64 2.04 1.11 7.28
N MET A 65 1.03 1.22 8.14
CA MET A 65 -0.37 1.03 7.77
C MET A 65 -0.88 2.08 6.78
N GLY A 66 -0.39 3.33 6.83
CA GLY A 66 -0.75 4.36 5.87
C GLY A 66 -0.27 4.03 4.46
N PHE A 67 0.95 3.51 4.32
CA PHE A 67 1.48 3.05 3.03
C PHE A 67 0.73 1.81 2.52
N ALA A 68 0.37 0.88 3.42
CA ALA A 68 -0.45 -0.28 3.06
C ALA A 68 -1.86 0.14 2.60
N ALA A 69 -2.47 1.14 3.24
CA ALA A 69 -3.78 1.68 2.85
C ALA A 69 -3.75 2.34 1.46
N LEU A 70 -2.68 3.08 1.12
CA LEU A 70 -2.45 3.61 -0.23
C LEU A 70 -2.31 2.48 -1.27
N GLY A 71 -1.66 1.39 -0.88
CA GLY A 71 -1.61 0.16 -1.65
C GLY A 71 -2.99 -0.43 -1.93
N GLY A 72 -3.80 -0.57 -0.89
CA GLY A 72 -5.18 -1.05 -1.01
C GLY A 72 -6.06 -0.16 -1.88
N LEU A 73 -5.87 1.17 -1.78
CA LEU A 73 -6.55 2.14 -2.64
C LEU A 73 -6.22 1.93 -4.12
N ALA A 74 -4.99 1.53 -4.46
CA ALA A 74 -4.66 1.18 -5.84
C ALA A 74 -5.48 -0.02 -6.34
N GLY A 75 -5.83 -0.96 -5.46
CA GLY A 75 -6.77 -2.05 -5.75
C GLY A 75 -8.09 -1.52 -6.32
N VAL A 76 -8.68 -0.53 -5.64
CA VAL A 76 -9.93 0.11 -6.07
C VAL A 76 -9.74 0.85 -7.40
N LEU A 77 -8.77 1.77 -7.45
CA LEU A 77 -8.59 2.68 -8.59
C LEU A 77 -8.18 1.97 -9.88
N VAL A 78 -7.49 0.83 -9.79
CA VAL A 78 -7.06 0.08 -10.98
C VAL A 78 -8.12 -0.93 -11.39
N SER A 79 -8.69 -1.69 -10.45
CA SER A 79 -9.47 -2.89 -10.78
C SER A 79 -10.98 -2.71 -10.84
N MET A 80 -11.55 -1.80 -10.06
CA MET A 80 -13.00 -1.60 -10.09
C MET A 80 -13.41 -1.00 -11.44
N PRO A 81 -14.56 -1.41 -12.01
CA PRO A 81 -15.09 -0.78 -13.20
C PRO A 81 -15.43 0.69 -12.91
N PRO A 82 -15.31 1.59 -13.90
CA PRO A 82 -15.73 2.98 -13.75
C PRO A 82 -17.24 3.06 -13.59
N VAL A 83 -17.72 3.87 -12.64
CA VAL A 83 -19.15 4.11 -12.44
C VAL A 83 -19.57 5.22 -13.40
N SER A 84 -20.17 4.85 -14.53
CA SER A 84 -20.43 5.76 -15.64
C SER A 84 -21.35 6.93 -15.27
N GLU A 85 -22.32 6.67 -14.39
CA GLU A 85 -23.27 7.62 -13.86
C GLU A 85 -22.57 8.65 -12.97
N ALA A 86 -21.65 8.20 -12.10
CA ALA A 86 -20.86 9.06 -11.22
C ALA A 86 -19.94 9.99 -12.01
N TRP A 87 -19.31 9.45 -13.06
CA TRP A 87 -18.48 10.24 -13.97
C TRP A 87 -19.28 11.31 -14.72
N GLN A 88 -20.51 10.99 -15.15
CA GLN A 88 -21.39 11.96 -15.82
C GLN A 88 -21.89 13.05 -14.86
N ALA A 89 -22.19 12.70 -13.62
CA ALA A 89 -22.75 13.64 -12.65
C ALA A 89 -21.71 14.60 -12.06
N GLY A 90 -20.53 14.09 -11.65
CA GLY A 90 -19.55 14.90 -10.94
C GLY A 90 -18.11 14.83 -11.48
N GLY A 91 -17.83 13.96 -12.45
CA GLY A 91 -16.47 13.74 -12.96
C GLY A 91 -15.80 15.00 -13.51
N PHE A 92 -16.55 15.88 -14.18
CA PHE A 92 -16.03 17.17 -14.65
C PHE A 92 -15.63 18.08 -13.50
N GLY A 93 -16.46 18.17 -12.45
CA GLY A 93 -16.19 18.97 -11.25
C GLY A 93 -14.93 18.51 -10.52
N ILE A 94 -14.76 17.18 -10.36
CA ILE A 94 -13.56 16.58 -9.78
C ILE A 94 -12.32 16.90 -10.63
N LEU A 95 -12.35 16.65 -11.94
CA LEU A 95 -11.21 16.92 -12.82
C LEU A 95 -10.82 18.40 -12.82
N LEU A 96 -11.80 19.30 -12.91
CA LEU A 96 -11.57 20.73 -12.87
C LEU A 96 -11.01 21.17 -11.52
N GLY A 97 -11.55 20.66 -10.42
CA GLY A 97 -11.05 20.91 -9.07
C GLY A 97 -9.59 20.46 -8.90
N LEU A 98 -9.23 19.28 -9.39
CA LEU A 98 -7.84 18.79 -9.39
C LEU A 98 -6.92 19.69 -10.24
N LEU A 99 -7.36 20.13 -11.41
CA LEU A 99 -6.61 21.07 -12.25
C LEU A 99 -6.43 22.43 -11.56
N ILE A 100 -7.45 22.92 -10.84
CA ILE A 100 -7.36 24.15 -10.04
C ILE A 100 -6.34 23.97 -8.90
N THR A 101 -6.31 22.82 -8.22
CA THR A 101 -5.29 22.52 -7.19
C THR A 101 -3.89 22.62 -7.79
N VAL A 102 -3.64 21.91 -8.89
CA VAL A 102 -2.34 21.91 -9.57
C VAL A 102 -1.98 23.31 -10.04
N GLY A 103 -2.93 24.02 -10.65
CA GLY A 103 -2.77 25.39 -11.12
C GLY A 103 -2.44 26.36 -9.98
N THR A 104 -3.07 26.20 -8.82
CA THR A 104 -2.81 27.01 -7.62
C THR A 104 -1.40 26.76 -7.09
N VAL A 105 -0.96 25.50 -7.01
CA VAL A 105 0.41 25.14 -6.60
C VAL A 105 1.43 25.73 -7.56
N VAL A 106 1.22 25.58 -8.87
CA VAL A 106 2.11 26.15 -9.90
C VAL A 106 2.15 27.68 -9.80
N ALA A 107 1.00 28.34 -9.64
CA ALA A 107 0.91 29.78 -9.47
C ALA A 107 1.67 30.25 -8.22
N CYS A 108 1.55 29.54 -7.09
CA CYS A 108 2.34 29.81 -5.89
C CYS A 108 3.85 29.68 -6.15
N LEU A 109 4.29 28.64 -6.85
CA LEU A 109 5.71 28.43 -7.17
C LEU A 109 6.26 29.50 -8.12
N MET A 110 5.48 29.88 -9.14
CA MET A 110 5.84 30.95 -10.09
C MET A 110 5.86 32.33 -9.42
N ALA A 111 4.89 32.62 -8.56
CA ALA A 111 4.86 33.84 -7.76
C ALA A 111 6.05 33.89 -6.78
N TRP A 112 6.39 32.75 -6.17
CA TRP A 112 7.53 32.65 -5.27
C TRP A 112 8.85 32.99 -5.96
N SER A 113 9.04 32.57 -7.21
CA SER A 113 10.27 32.84 -7.97
C SER A 113 10.32 34.26 -8.54
N SER A 114 9.18 34.82 -8.93
CA SER A 114 9.08 36.12 -9.63
C SER A 114 9.07 37.33 -8.67
N ILE A 115 8.54 37.17 -7.45
CA ILE A 115 8.25 38.28 -6.52
C ILE A 115 9.33 38.40 -5.43
N LYS A 116 10.58 38.02 -5.72
CA LYS A 116 11.69 38.05 -4.74
C LYS A 116 11.97 39.45 -4.18
N HIS A 117 11.66 40.50 -4.93
CA HIS A 117 11.96 41.89 -4.57
C HIS A 117 10.94 42.51 -3.58
N LEU A 118 9.75 41.94 -3.43
CA LEU A 118 8.66 42.46 -2.58
C LEU A 118 8.58 41.67 -1.25
N THR A 119 9.65 41.68 -0.46
CA THR A 119 9.80 40.85 0.77
C THR A 119 8.64 40.96 1.76
N ARG A 120 8.02 42.14 1.92
CA ARG A 120 6.88 42.35 2.83
C ARG A 120 5.54 41.84 2.29
N TYR A 121 5.30 42.02 0.98
CA TYR A 121 4.01 41.69 0.36
C TYR A 121 3.95 40.27 -0.21
N ARG A 122 5.11 39.63 -0.40
CA ARG A 122 5.24 38.27 -0.94
C ARG A 122 4.32 37.26 -0.25
N TYR A 123 4.33 37.24 1.09
CA TYR A 123 3.51 36.31 1.87
C TYR A 123 2.01 36.58 1.69
N TRP A 124 1.60 37.84 1.65
CA TRP A 124 0.21 38.23 1.40
C TRP A 124 -0.26 37.87 0.00
N ILE A 125 0.59 38.03 -1.02
CA ILE A 125 0.28 37.64 -2.39
C ILE A 125 0.08 36.13 -2.49
N ILE A 126 0.97 35.34 -1.90
CA ILE A 126 0.85 33.88 -1.89
C ILE A 126 -0.40 33.44 -1.14
N ALA A 127 -0.66 34.03 0.02
CA ALA A 127 -1.89 33.76 0.77
C ALA A 127 -3.13 34.10 -0.08
N GLY A 128 -3.12 35.21 -0.81
CA GLY A 128 -4.17 35.59 -1.74
C GLY A 128 -4.37 34.55 -2.85
N ILE A 129 -3.29 34.06 -3.48
CA ILE A 129 -3.35 33.00 -4.49
C ILE A 129 -3.95 31.72 -3.90
N ILE A 130 -3.54 31.33 -2.69
CA ILE A 130 -4.07 30.13 -2.01
C ILE A 130 -5.55 30.29 -1.71
N VAL A 131 -5.99 31.44 -1.19
CA VAL A 131 -7.40 31.70 -0.89
C VAL A 131 -8.25 31.69 -2.16
N VAL A 132 -7.80 32.35 -3.22
CA VAL A 132 -8.51 32.34 -4.51
C VAL A 132 -8.54 30.93 -5.10
N GLY A 133 -7.42 30.22 -5.10
CA GLY A 133 -7.34 28.84 -5.58
C GLY A 133 -8.25 27.89 -4.79
N TYR A 134 -8.28 28.02 -3.46
CA TYR A 134 -9.12 27.22 -2.58
C TYR A 134 -10.61 27.51 -2.76
N THR A 135 -10.99 28.78 -2.91
CA THR A 135 -12.39 29.16 -3.19
C THR A 135 -12.84 28.64 -4.55
N LEU A 136 -12.00 28.77 -5.59
CA LEU A 136 -12.27 28.18 -6.90
C LEU A 136 -12.39 26.66 -6.82
N LEU A 137 -11.49 26.00 -6.09
CA LEU A 137 -11.56 24.55 -5.87
C LEU A 137 -12.91 24.15 -5.29
N ARG A 138 -13.34 24.77 -4.18
CA ARG A 138 -14.62 24.44 -3.54
C ARG A 138 -15.82 24.65 -4.44
N LEU A 139 -15.81 25.72 -5.26
CA LEU A 139 -16.92 26.03 -6.16
C LEU A 139 -17.17 24.95 -7.22
N PHE A 140 -16.14 24.21 -7.64
CA PHE A 140 -16.27 23.17 -8.66
C PHE A 140 -16.18 21.75 -8.11
N PHE A 141 -15.38 21.55 -7.06
CA PHE A 141 -15.11 20.24 -6.49
C PHE A 141 -16.27 19.78 -5.59
N ASP A 142 -16.72 20.61 -4.64
CA ASP A 142 -17.74 20.22 -3.65
C ASP A 142 -19.06 19.80 -4.34
N PRO A 143 -19.62 20.56 -5.32
CA PRO A 143 -20.82 20.12 -6.03
C PRO A 143 -20.62 18.84 -6.84
N GLY A 144 -19.39 18.58 -7.32
CA GLY A 144 -19.04 17.36 -8.03
C GLY A 144 -19.02 16.15 -7.10
N VAL A 145 -18.46 16.30 -5.90
CA VAL A 145 -18.47 15.29 -4.84
C VAL A 145 -19.90 14.96 -4.43
N ASP A 146 -20.71 15.98 -4.10
CA ASP A 146 -22.11 15.80 -3.70
C ASP A 146 -22.92 15.07 -4.77
N ALA A 147 -22.69 15.38 -6.05
CA ALA A 147 -23.36 14.73 -7.18
C ALA A 147 -22.95 13.27 -7.36
N ILE A 148 -21.68 12.92 -7.11
CA ILE A 148 -21.19 11.53 -7.15
C ILE A 148 -21.77 10.73 -5.98
N GLU A 149 -21.75 11.30 -4.77
CA GLU A 149 -22.22 10.62 -3.57
C GLU A 149 -23.73 10.39 -3.57
N ALA A 150 -24.49 11.23 -4.27
CA ALA A 150 -25.94 11.06 -4.44
C ALA A 150 -26.32 9.86 -5.33
N ILE A 151 -25.39 9.33 -6.13
CA ILE A 151 -25.65 8.20 -7.03
C ILE A 151 -25.51 6.90 -6.25
N ASP A 152 -26.64 6.25 -6.01
CA ASP A 152 -26.78 5.02 -5.23
C ASP A 152 -25.75 4.94 -4.07
N PRO A 153 -25.98 5.73 -3.00
CA PRO A 153 -25.04 5.84 -1.88
C PRO A 153 -24.70 4.50 -1.23
N SER A 154 -25.56 3.49 -1.43
CA SER A 154 -25.42 2.16 -0.85
C SER A 154 -24.48 1.25 -1.65
N VAL A 155 -24.38 1.44 -2.98
CA VAL A 155 -23.59 0.56 -3.86
C VAL A 155 -22.49 1.30 -4.62
N THR A 156 -22.76 2.45 -5.25
CA THR A 156 -21.88 3.05 -6.27
C THR A 156 -21.52 4.52 -6.05
N GLY A 157 -21.73 5.08 -4.85
CA GLY A 157 -21.42 6.48 -4.49
C GLY A 157 -19.92 6.88 -4.48
N TYR A 158 -19.17 6.56 -5.54
CA TYR A 158 -17.78 6.90 -5.81
C TYR A 158 -17.49 6.75 -7.32
N LEU A 159 -16.34 7.21 -7.80
CA LEU A 159 -16.02 7.21 -9.24
C LEU A 159 -15.73 5.83 -9.86
N GLY A 160 -15.45 4.80 -9.04
CA GLY A 160 -14.93 3.54 -9.55
C GLY A 160 -13.42 3.59 -9.85
N GLY A 161 -12.97 2.65 -10.67
CA GLY A 161 -11.58 2.55 -11.13
C GLY A 161 -11.48 2.47 -12.65
N LEU A 162 -10.34 1.94 -13.13
CA LEU A 162 -10.05 1.80 -14.55
C LEU A 162 -10.57 0.48 -15.18
N GLY A 163 -11.08 -0.46 -14.37
CA GLY A 163 -11.52 -1.78 -14.84
C GLY A 163 -10.39 -2.68 -15.38
N LEU A 164 -9.14 -2.41 -15.00
CA LEU A 164 -7.97 -3.17 -15.43
C LEU A 164 -7.77 -4.43 -14.55
N PRO A 165 -6.99 -5.43 -15.00
CA PRO A 165 -6.69 -6.60 -14.17
C PRO A 165 -6.07 -6.21 -12.82
N ILE A 166 -6.60 -6.78 -11.72
CA ILE A 166 -6.18 -6.41 -10.35
C ILE A 166 -4.69 -6.65 -10.07
N VAL A 167 -4.03 -7.56 -10.80
CA VAL A 167 -2.59 -7.79 -10.68
C VAL A 167 -1.78 -6.51 -10.98
N LEU A 168 -2.28 -5.63 -11.85
CA LEU A 168 -1.66 -4.33 -12.15
C LEU A 168 -1.78 -3.35 -10.96
N ALA A 169 -2.73 -3.57 -10.05
CA ALA A 169 -2.86 -2.75 -8.85
C ALA A 169 -1.66 -2.91 -7.90
N TRP A 170 -0.94 -4.04 -7.94
CA TRP A 170 0.19 -4.27 -7.04
C TRP A 170 1.39 -3.36 -7.32
N PRO A 171 1.92 -3.28 -8.56
CA PRO A 171 2.96 -2.30 -8.88
C PRO A 171 2.45 -0.86 -8.78
N VAL A 172 1.18 -0.57 -9.11
CA VAL A 172 0.61 0.77 -8.95
C VAL A 172 0.53 1.16 -7.47
N GLY A 173 0.13 0.25 -6.59
CA GLY A 173 0.13 0.44 -5.14
C GLY A 173 1.53 0.70 -4.58
N ALA A 174 2.54 0.00 -5.13
CA ALA A 174 3.94 0.28 -4.82
C ALA A 174 4.34 1.71 -5.24
N LEU A 175 3.90 2.16 -6.42
CA LEU A 175 4.18 3.51 -6.92
C LEU A 175 3.46 4.60 -6.10
N PHE A 176 2.21 4.38 -5.67
CA PHE A 176 1.49 5.32 -4.80
C PHE A 176 2.20 5.47 -3.46
N ALA A 177 2.54 4.36 -2.81
CA ALA A 177 3.28 4.40 -1.56
C ALA A 177 4.67 5.02 -1.74
N ALA A 178 5.39 4.73 -2.84
CA ALA A 178 6.68 5.34 -3.16
C ALA A 178 6.59 6.86 -3.36
N GLY A 179 5.57 7.32 -4.09
CA GLY A 179 5.34 8.74 -4.36
C GLY A 179 5.05 9.53 -3.08
N VAL A 180 4.14 9.02 -2.25
CA VAL A 180 3.84 9.62 -0.95
C VAL A 180 5.06 9.56 -0.01
N ALA A 181 5.79 8.45 0.01
CA ALA A 181 7.02 8.31 0.78
C ALA A 181 8.12 9.27 0.34
N PHE A 182 8.22 9.61 -0.94
CA PHE A 182 9.19 10.60 -1.42
C PHE A 182 8.90 12.00 -0.86
N VAL A 183 7.63 12.41 -0.87
CA VAL A 183 7.21 13.71 -0.33
C VAL A 183 7.45 13.75 1.18
N ILE A 184 7.01 12.73 1.90
CA ILE A 184 7.18 12.61 3.35
C ILE A 184 8.65 12.57 3.72
N GLY A 185 9.43 11.73 3.05
CA GLY A 185 10.84 11.53 3.36
C GLY A 185 11.65 12.81 3.21
N LYS A 186 11.35 13.65 2.21
CA LYS A 186 11.98 14.96 2.07
C LYS A 186 11.70 15.92 3.22
N ILE A 187 10.55 15.78 3.88
CA ILE A 187 10.14 16.64 4.99
C ILE A 187 10.66 16.09 6.33
N ALA A 188 10.67 14.76 6.50
CA ALA A 188 10.85 14.12 7.80
C ALA A 188 12.25 13.52 8.06
N LEU A 189 13.04 13.15 7.05
CA LEU A 189 14.30 12.40 7.24
C LEU A 189 15.46 13.19 7.87
N GLY A 190 15.25 14.47 8.19
CA GLY A 190 16.18 15.27 9.00
C GLY A 190 15.95 15.16 10.51
N LEU A 191 14.91 14.43 10.93
CA LEU A 191 14.55 14.26 12.34
C LEU A 191 15.38 13.16 13.01
N ARG A 192 15.56 13.25 14.35
CA ARG A 192 16.06 12.14 15.15
C ARG A 192 15.13 10.92 15.04
N SER A 193 15.65 9.71 15.23
CA SER A 193 14.90 8.43 15.12
C SER A 193 13.54 8.47 15.82
N ASP A 194 13.50 8.97 17.04
CA ASP A 194 12.29 8.96 17.88
C ASP A 194 11.24 9.94 17.33
N TYR A 195 11.69 11.07 16.79
CA TYR A 195 10.80 12.05 16.16
C TYR A 195 10.35 11.59 14.77
N LEU A 196 11.19 10.89 14.02
CA LEU A 196 10.81 10.26 12.76
C LEU A 196 9.70 9.22 12.98
N ALA A 197 9.80 8.43 14.05
CA ALA A 197 8.78 7.46 14.42
C ALA A 197 7.42 8.12 14.71
N ILE A 198 7.42 9.17 15.54
CA ILE A 198 6.21 9.93 15.86
C ILE A 198 5.64 10.61 14.61
N ALA A 199 6.51 11.20 13.77
CA ALA A 199 6.09 11.86 12.54
C ALA A 199 5.45 10.87 11.55
N THR A 200 6.06 9.69 11.36
CA THR A 200 5.52 8.67 10.46
C THR A 200 4.18 8.09 10.95
N LEU A 201 4.00 7.93 12.27
CA LEU A 201 2.70 7.62 12.86
C LEU A 201 1.64 8.66 12.53
N GLY A 202 1.94 9.94 12.80
CA GLY A 202 1.01 11.04 12.53
C GLY A 202 0.64 11.13 11.05
N ILE A 203 1.61 10.94 10.16
CA ILE A 203 1.38 10.94 8.71
C ILE A 203 0.54 9.74 8.28
N SER A 204 0.78 8.55 8.85
CA SER A 204 -0.07 7.39 8.61
C SER A 204 -1.52 7.64 9.02
N GLU A 205 -1.74 8.30 10.16
CA GLU A 205 -3.09 8.67 10.59
C GLU A 205 -3.73 9.71 9.65
N ILE A 206 -2.96 10.69 9.17
CA ILE A 206 -3.44 11.66 8.16
C ILE A 206 -3.86 10.95 6.87
N ILE A 207 -3.05 10.01 6.37
CA ILE A 207 -3.36 9.25 5.15
C ILE A 207 -4.64 8.44 5.34
N ILE A 208 -4.77 7.74 6.46
CA ILE A 208 -5.94 6.90 6.73
C ILE A 208 -7.18 7.76 6.98
N PHE A 209 -7.03 8.90 7.66
CA PHE A 209 -8.09 9.88 7.82
C PHE A 209 -8.56 10.39 6.45
N PHE A 210 -7.65 10.77 5.56
CA PHE A 210 -7.99 11.16 4.19
C PHE A 210 -8.76 10.05 3.47
N ILE A 211 -8.25 8.82 3.46
CA ILE A 211 -8.94 7.67 2.83
C ILE A 211 -10.32 7.42 3.44
N LYS A 212 -10.53 7.66 4.74
CA LYS A 212 -11.83 7.47 5.39
C LYS A 212 -12.85 8.60 5.10
N ASN A 213 -12.38 9.79 4.75
CA ASN A 213 -13.25 10.97 4.54
C ASN A 213 -13.51 11.27 3.05
N GLU A 214 -12.63 10.87 2.14
CA GLU A 214 -12.82 11.12 0.70
C GLU A 214 -13.75 10.07 0.07
N GLU A 215 -15.06 10.18 0.34
CA GLU A 215 -16.04 9.18 -0.08
C GLU A 215 -16.15 9.04 -1.60
N TRP A 216 -16.10 10.14 -2.35
CA TRP A 216 -16.09 10.14 -3.83
C TRP A 216 -14.96 9.29 -4.45
N LEU A 217 -13.86 9.07 -3.72
CA LEU A 217 -12.68 8.33 -4.17
C LEU A 217 -12.66 6.88 -3.66
N THR A 218 -12.90 6.71 -2.37
CA THR A 218 -12.63 5.45 -1.64
C THR A 218 -13.88 4.82 -1.06
N ARG A 219 -15.03 5.50 -1.16
CA ARG A 219 -16.25 5.29 -0.40
C ARG A 219 -16.11 5.50 1.12
N GLY A 220 -15.01 6.08 1.59
CA GLY A 220 -14.80 6.42 2.99
C GLY A 220 -14.95 5.22 3.93
N VAL A 221 -15.90 5.29 4.86
CA VAL A 221 -16.21 4.15 5.75
C VAL A 221 -17.12 3.09 5.12
N LYS A 222 -17.68 3.36 3.93
CA LYS A 222 -18.60 2.49 3.18
C LYS A 222 -17.81 1.58 2.24
N ASN A 223 -17.10 0.59 2.79
CA ASN A 223 -16.23 -0.38 2.10
C ASN A 223 -16.52 -0.62 0.60
N VAL A 224 -15.48 -0.69 -0.23
CA VAL A 224 -15.61 -1.10 -1.63
C VAL A 224 -15.59 -2.62 -1.69
N ASN A 225 -16.69 -3.24 -2.09
CA ASN A 225 -16.82 -4.70 -2.19
C ASN A 225 -16.76 -5.18 -3.64
N GLY A 226 -16.45 -6.46 -3.82
CA GLY A 226 -16.49 -7.10 -5.13
C GLY A 226 -15.30 -6.75 -6.03
N LEU A 227 -14.13 -6.50 -5.43
CA LEU A 227 -12.92 -6.32 -6.22
C LEU A 227 -12.67 -7.59 -7.07
N PRO A 228 -12.41 -7.44 -8.38
CA PRO A 228 -12.06 -8.58 -9.22
C PRO A 228 -10.83 -9.30 -8.69
N ARG A 229 -10.78 -10.63 -8.85
CA ARG A 229 -9.65 -11.45 -8.40
C ARG A 229 -8.91 -12.09 -9.57
N PRO A 230 -7.59 -12.37 -9.43
CA PRO A 230 -6.78 -12.94 -10.50
C PRO A 230 -6.90 -14.48 -10.60
N VAL A 231 -7.69 -15.09 -9.73
CA VAL A 231 -7.90 -16.54 -9.63
C VAL A 231 -9.37 -16.88 -9.92
N PRO A 232 -9.67 -18.12 -10.38
CA PRO A 232 -11.05 -18.53 -10.67
C PRO A 232 -11.97 -18.42 -9.46
N TYR A 233 -13.28 -18.26 -9.70
CA TYR A 233 -14.27 -18.28 -8.63
C TYR A 233 -14.60 -19.72 -8.23
N GLU A 234 -14.87 -19.94 -6.94
CA GLU A 234 -15.18 -21.27 -6.41
C GLU A 234 -16.43 -21.85 -7.09
N ILE A 235 -17.44 -21.01 -7.35
CA ILE A 235 -18.69 -21.39 -8.02
C ILE A 235 -18.41 -21.91 -9.44
N ASP A 236 -17.55 -21.22 -10.20
CA ASP A 236 -17.20 -21.61 -11.57
C ASP A 236 -16.45 -22.95 -11.59
N LEU A 237 -15.56 -23.17 -10.60
CA LEU A 237 -14.84 -24.43 -10.44
C LEU A 237 -15.79 -25.57 -10.05
N GLN A 238 -16.73 -25.33 -9.14
CA GLN A 238 -17.72 -26.32 -8.71
C GLN A 238 -18.61 -26.77 -9.87
N GLN A 239 -18.88 -25.90 -10.84
CA GLN A 239 -19.66 -26.22 -12.05
C GLN A 239 -18.85 -26.93 -13.13
N ALA A 240 -17.52 -26.84 -13.09
CA ALA A 240 -16.66 -27.40 -14.12
C ALA A 240 -16.51 -28.92 -13.97
N GLN A 241 -16.88 -29.67 -15.01
CA GLN A 241 -16.84 -31.14 -15.00
C GLN A 241 -15.45 -31.71 -14.67
N TRP A 242 -14.40 -31.14 -15.26
CA TRP A 242 -13.02 -31.58 -15.01
C TRP A 242 -12.63 -31.43 -13.53
N PHE A 243 -13.17 -30.43 -12.83
CA PHE A 243 -12.87 -30.16 -11.44
C PHE A 243 -13.62 -31.11 -10.52
N GLN A 244 -14.88 -31.42 -10.85
CA GLN A 244 -15.67 -32.42 -10.13
C GLN A 244 -15.02 -33.81 -10.20
N GLU A 245 -14.57 -34.22 -11.39
CA GLU A 245 -13.86 -35.49 -11.58
C GLU A 245 -12.53 -35.52 -10.79
N TRP A 246 -11.79 -34.40 -10.79
CA TRP A 246 -10.55 -34.26 -10.02
C TRP A 246 -10.76 -34.31 -8.51
N ALA A 247 -11.78 -33.62 -8.00
CA ALA A 247 -12.13 -33.63 -6.58
C ALA A 247 -12.57 -35.04 -6.13
N LEU A 248 -13.37 -35.73 -6.96
CA LEU A 248 -13.79 -37.11 -6.71
C LEU A 248 -12.60 -38.07 -6.67
N ALA A 249 -11.63 -37.91 -7.59
CA ALA A 249 -10.41 -38.72 -7.62
C ALA A 249 -9.55 -38.56 -6.34
N LEU A 250 -9.60 -37.38 -5.72
CA LEU A 250 -8.94 -37.11 -4.44
C LEU A 250 -9.78 -37.50 -3.22
N GLY A 251 -11.03 -37.94 -3.41
CA GLY A 251 -11.98 -38.25 -2.33
C GLY A 251 -12.38 -37.03 -1.52
N LEU A 252 -12.28 -35.83 -2.09
CA LEU A 252 -12.61 -34.57 -1.42
C LEU A 252 -13.99 -34.06 -1.85
N PRO A 253 -14.77 -33.46 -0.93
CA PRO A 253 -15.94 -32.67 -1.28
C PRO A 253 -15.58 -31.55 -2.27
N VAL A 254 -16.42 -31.31 -3.28
CA VAL A 254 -16.11 -30.36 -4.38
C VAL A 254 -16.04 -28.92 -3.87
N ASP A 255 -16.85 -28.58 -2.89
CA ASP A 255 -16.85 -27.30 -2.17
C ASP A 255 -15.51 -27.05 -1.46
N ASP A 256 -15.06 -27.99 -0.63
CA ASP A 256 -13.76 -27.90 0.07
C ASP A 256 -12.59 -27.86 -0.92
N ALA A 257 -12.62 -28.73 -1.94
CA ALA A 257 -11.60 -28.77 -2.97
C ALA A 257 -11.48 -27.43 -3.71
N SER A 258 -12.62 -26.81 -4.08
CA SER A 258 -12.64 -25.52 -4.78
C SER A 258 -12.05 -24.39 -3.92
N ALA A 259 -12.41 -24.34 -2.63
CA ALA A 259 -11.88 -23.34 -1.71
C ALA A 259 -10.37 -23.52 -1.48
N MET A 260 -9.91 -24.76 -1.33
CA MET A 260 -8.48 -25.07 -1.19
C MET A 260 -7.71 -24.69 -2.47
N PHE A 261 -8.24 -25.04 -3.64
CA PHE A 261 -7.60 -24.75 -4.92
C PHE A 261 -7.38 -23.24 -5.11
N VAL A 262 -8.41 -22.43 -4.91
CA VAL A 262 -8.33 -20.96 -5.02
C VAL A 262 -7.27 -20.38 -4.06
N LYS A 263 -7.25 -20.85 -2.81
CA LYS A 263 -6.27 -20.38 -1.81
C LYS A 263 -4.84 -20.83 -2.11
N ILE A 264 -4.66 -22.01 -2.73
CA ILE A 264 -3.36 -22.46 -3.21
C ILE A 264 -2.90 -21.59 -4.39
N CYS A 265 -3.79 -21.22 -5.32
CA CYS A 265 -3.45 -20.30 -6.40
C CYS A 265 -2.97 -18.94 -5.87
N TYR A 266 -3.66 -18.37 -4.87
CA TYR A 266 -3.19 -17.17 -4.17
C TYR A 266 -1.81 -17.39 -3.52
N ALA A 267 -1.63 -18.50 -2.81
CA ALA A 267 -0.39 -18.78 -2.10
C ALA A 267 0.80 -18.88 -3.07
N LEU A 268 0.63 -19.60 -4.20
CA LEU A 268 1.64 -19.73 -5.24
C LEU A 268 2.01 -18.36 -5.84
N LEU A 269 1.01 -17.54 -6.10
CA LEU A 269 1.20 -16.21 -6.66
C LEU A 269 1.89 -15.26 -5.66
N PHE A 270 1.53 -15.31 -4.37
CA PHE A 270 2.21 -14.54 -3.33
C PHE A 270 3.64 -15.03 -3.07
N ILE A 271 3.87 -16.34 -3.16
CA ILE A 271 5.21 -16.96 -3.11
C ILE A 271 6.07 -16.49 -4.30
N ALA A 272 5.50 -16.38 -5.50
CA ALA A 272 6.21 -15.84 -6.66
C ALA A 272 6.62 -14.37 -6.43
N VAL A 273 5.70 -13.55 -5.93
CA VAL A 273 5.97 -12.13 -5.64
C VAL A 273 7.05 -11.96 -4.55
N ILE A 274 6.93 -12.65 -3.41
CA ILE A 274 7.95 -12.58 -2.36
C ILE A 274 9.30 -13.11 -2.86
N GLY A 275 9.32 -14.16 -3.70
CA GLY A 275 10.53 -14.68 -4.32
C GLY A 275 11.24 -13.62 -5.18
N VAL A 276 10.49 -12.90 -6.01
CA VAL A 276 11.00 -11.79 -6.82
C VAL A 276 11.53 -10.65 -5.95
N LEU A 277 10.79 -10.25 -4.91
CA LEU A 277 11.21 -9.18 -4.00
C LEU A 277 12.45 -9.54 -3.18
N LEU A 278 12.55 -10.79 -2.71
CA LEU A 278 13.75 -11.30 -2.04
C LEU A 278 14.94 -11.33 -2.98
N TRP A 279 14.75 -11.78 -4.22
CA TRP A 279 15.80 -11.77 -5.23
C TRP A 279 16.32 -10.35 -5.50
N PHE A 280 15.42 -9.36 -5.66
CA PHE A 280 15.81 -7.95 -5.80
C PHE A 280 16.51 -7.40 -4.55
N SER A 281 16.00 -7.70 -3.36
CA SER A 281 16.58 -7.23 -2.09
C SER A 281 17.99 -7.79 -1.87
N GLU A 282 18.19 -9.08 -2.14
CA GLU A 282 19.47 -9.76 -2.00
C GLU A 282 20.49 -9.27 -3.04
N THR A 283 20.03 -8.98 -4.25
CA THR A 283 20.84 -8.37 -5.31
C THR A 283 21.26 -6.95 -4.92
N ALA A 284 20.32 -6.14 -4.41
CA ALA A 284 20.61 -4.79 -3.93
C ALA A 284 21.63 -4.79 -2.77
N LEU A 285 21.55 -5.78 -1.87
CA LEU A 285 22.49 -5.98 -0.77
C LEU A 285 23.94 -6.27 -1.20
N LYS A 286 24.09 -7.14 -2.20
CA LYS A 286 25.41 -7.53 -2.73
C LYS A 286 26.01 -6.46 -3.64
N SER A 287 25.17 -5.54 -4.14
CA SER A 287 25.59 -4.45 -5.01
C SER A 287 26.48 -3.40 -4.28
N PRO A 288 27.16 -2.51 -5.04
CA PRO A 288 27.90 -1.39 -4.46
C PRO A 288 27.03 -0.48 -3.57
N TRP A 289 25.73 -0.38 -3.88
CA TRP A 289 24.78 0.38 -3.09
C TRP A 289 24.60 -0.23 -1.69
N GLY A 290 24.45 -1.55 -1.59
CA GLY A 290 24.37 -2.23 -0.29
C GLY A 290 25.66 -2.17 0.53
N ARG A 291 26.84 -2.09 -0.11
CA ARG A 291 28.10 -1.81 0.60
C ARG A 291 28.14 -0.39 1.18
N MET A 292 27.69 0.59 0.40
CA MET A 292 27.58 1.98 0.86
C MET A 292 26.57 2.11 2.00
N MET A 293 25.41 1.46 1.93
CA MET A 293 24.40 1.51 3.00
C MET A 293 24.92 0.93 4.31
N ARG A 294 25.70 -0.17 4.26
CA ARG A 294 26.36 -0.70 5.47
C ARG A 294 27.34 0.31 6.09
N ALA A 295 28.14 0.99 5.27
CA ALA A 295 29.05 2.02 5.78
C ALA A 295 28.29 3.21 6.41
N ILE A 296 27.17 3.63 5.82
CA ILE A 296 26.30 4.67 6.39
C ILE A 296 25.73 4.20 7.73
N ARG A 297 25.23 2.97 7.81
CA ARG A 297 24.67 2.39 9.03
C ARG A 297 25.72 2.25 10.15
N ASP A 298 26.96 1.89 9.82
CA ASP A 298 28.03 1.72 10.81
C ASP A 298 28.49 3.07 11.38
N ASN A 299 28.62 4.11 10.53
CA ASN A 299 28.93 5.46 10.98
C ASN A 299 28.52 6.53 9.95
N GLU A 300 27.37 7.16 10.20
CA GLU A 300 26.80 8.20 9.31
C GLU A 300 27.73 9.41 9.17
N THR A 301 28.38 9.86 10.25
CA THR A 301 29.24 11.05 10.23
C THR A 301 30.53 10.79 9.44
N ALA A 302 31.11 9.59 9.57
CA ALA A 302 32.25 9.18 8.76
C ALA A 302 31.89 9.03 7.28
N ALA A 303 30.74 8.41 6.98
CA ALA A 303 30.26 8.28 5.60
C ALA A 303 30.01 9.65 4.94
N ALA A 304 29.44 10.60 5.69
CA ALA A 304 29.24 11.97 5.24
C ALA A 304 30.57 12.71 5.00
N ALA A 305 31.57 12.53 5.89
CA ALA A 305 32.91 13.10 5.72
C ALA A 305 33.63 12.56 4.47
N MET A 306 33.31 11.33 4.05
CA MET A 306 33.79 10.72 2.80
C MET A 306 33.00 11.18 1.55
N GLY A 307 32.15 12.21 1.68
CA GLY A 307 31.39 12.81 0.59
C GLY A 307 30.15 12.03 0.16
N LYS A 308 29.63 11.11 0.99
CA LYS A 308 28.36 10.42 0.71
C LYS A 308 27.19 11.22 1.25
N ASP A 309 26.17 11.37 0.40
CA ASP A 309 24.93 12.03 0.78
C ASP A 309 24.00 11.09 1.54
N VAL A 310 24.13 11.09 2.88
CA VAL A 310 23.37 10.19 3.78
C VAL A 310 21.87 10.43 3.65
N THR A 311 21.43 11.68 3.64
CA THR A 311 20.01 12.05 3.60
C THR A 311 19.34 11.54 2.33
N TRP A 312 19.98 11.68 1.16
CA TRP A 312 19.43 11.15 -0.08
C TRP A 312 19.41 9.62 -0.14
N GLN A 313 20.37 8.94 0.48
CA GLN A 313 20.33 7.48 0.57
C GLN A 313 19.22 7.00 1.50
N HIS A 314 19.06 7.62 2.68
CA HIS A 314 17.95 7.36 3.59
C HIS A 314 16.59 7.57 2.90
N LEU A 315 16.45 8.61 2.07
CA LEU A 315 15.25 8.84 1.28
C LEU A 315 14.97 7.69 0.31
N ARG A 316 15.98 7.20 -0.41
CA ARG A 316 15.81 6.08 -1.34
C ARG A 316 15.39 4.81 -0.62
N VAL A 317 16.00 4.49 0.51
CA VAL A 317 15.62 3.32 1.32
C VAL A 317 14.19 3.45 1.83
N PHE A 318 13.83 4.63 2.34
CA PHE A 318 12.48 4.91 2.83
C PHE A 318 11.43 4.70 1.73
N ILE A 319 11.68 5.21 0.52
CA ILE A 319 10.82 5.04 -0.65
C ILE A 319 10.69 3.57 -1.03
N LEU A 320 11.81 2.85 -1.16
CA LEU A 320 11.82 1.44 -1.56
C LEU A 320 11.06 0.56 -0.56
N GLY A 321 11.29 0.74 0.74
CA GLY A 321 10.56 -0.02 1.77
C GLY A 321 9.07 0.30 1.78
N SER A 322 8.70 1.57 1.61
CA SER A 322 7.29 1.98 1.54
C SER A 322 6.60 1.44 0.29
N ALA A 323 7.31 1.37 -0.84
CA ALA A 323 6.82 0.76 -2.07
C ALA A 323 6.47 -0.73 -1.86
N VAL A 324 7.34 -1.48 -1.17
CA VAL A 324 7.09 -2.89 -0.84
C VAL A 324 5.90 -3.05 0.11
N ILE A 325 5.75 -2.14 1.08
CA ILE A 325 4.59 -2.12 1.99
C ILE A 325 3.29 -1.81 1.21
N GLY A 326 3.30 -0.83 0.30
CA GLY A 326 2.16 -0.51 -0.55
C GLY A 326 1.78 -1.66 -1.48
N LEU A 327 2.77 -2.36 -2.03
CA LEU A 327 2.53 -3.58 -2.80
C LEU A 327 1.79 -4.64 -1.97
N ALA A 328 2.24 -4.88 -0.73
CA ALA A 328 1.58 -5.82 0.18
C ALA A 328 0.14 -5.38 0.53
N GLY A 329 -0.09 -4.08 0.68
CA GLY A 329 -1.42 -3.51 0.91
C GLY A 329 -2.40 -3.79 -0.24
N ALA A 330 -1.93 -3.65 -1.49
CA ALA A 330 -2.73 -4.00 -2.67
C ALA A 330 -3.04 -5.51 -2.70
N MET A 331 -2.07 -6.36 -2.37
CA MET A 331 -2.28 -7.81 -2.28
C MET A 331 -3.28 -8.19 -1.19
N LEU A 332 -3.29 -7.49 -0.05
CA LEU A 332 -4.25 -7.70 1.03
C LEU A 332 -5.69 -7.46 0.55
N THR A 333 -5.95 -6.32 -0.11
CA THR A 333 -7.27 -6.05 -0.69
C THR A 333 -7.67 -7.05 -1.78
N THR A 334 -6.69 -7.57 -2.52
CA THR A 334 -6.92 -8.59 -3.56
C THR A 334 -7.30 -9.94 -2.95
N LEU A 335 -6.80 -10.27 -1.76
CA LEU A 335 -7.16 -11.47 -1.01
C LEU A 335 -8.53 -11.33 -0.35
N ASP A 336 -8.80 -10.18 0.26
CA ASP A 336 -10.07 -9.92 0.97
C ASP A 336 -11.25 -9.74 0.00
N GLY A 337 -11.00 -9.38 -1.27
CA GLY A 337 -12.04 -9.08 -2.26
C GLY A 337 -12.82 -7.78 -1.98
N GLN A 338 -12.35 -7.00 -1.00
CA GLN A 338 -12.92 -5.73 -0.58
C GLN A 338 -11.81 -4.80 -0.07
N PHE A 339 -12.03 -3.50 -0.22
CA PHE A 339 -11.21 -2.47 0.41
C PHE A 339 -11.96 -1.88 1.60
N THR A 340 -11.37 -2.05 2.79
CA THR A 340 -11.96 -1.65 4.07
C THR A 340 -11.08 -0.60 4.77
N PRO A 341 -11.28 0.71 4.55
CA PRO A 341 -10.43 1.76 5.13
C PRO A 341 -10.29 1.71 6.65
N VAL A 342 -11.31 1.22 7.36
CA VAL A 342 -11.30 1.07 8.82
C VAL A 342 -10.37 -0.06 9.28
N GLY A 343 -10.09 -1.05 8.42
CA GLY A 343 -9.20 -2.17 8.73
C GLY A 343 -7.73 -1.75 8.93
N TYR A 344 -7.30 -0.66 8.29
CA TYR A 344 -5.97 -0.09 8.47
C TYR A 344 -5.94 0.76 9.75
N ASN A 345 -5.42 0.19 10.83
CA ASN A 345 -5.29 0.89 12.11
C ASN A 345 -3.82 1.00 12.52
N PRO A 346 -3.20 2.19 12.46
CA PRO A 346 -1.80 2.37 12.85
C PRO A 346 -1.56 1.89 14.29
N LEU A 347 -2.37 2.35 15.24
CA LEU A 347 -2.16 2.10 16.67
C LEU A 347 -2.30 0.63 17.09
N ARG A 348 -2.94 -0.21 16.26
CA ARG A 348 -3.12 -1.65 16.55
C ARG A 348 -1.97 -2.51 16.00
N PHE A 349 -1.23 -2.02 15.01
CA PHE A 349 -0.27 -2.83 14.24
C PHE A 349 1.17 -2.26 14.24
N THR A 350 1.44 -1.27 15.10
CA THR A 350 2.74 -0.61 15.28
C THR A 350 3.42 -1.03 16.57
#